data_AF-G5F3T6-F1
#
_entry.id   AF-G5F3T6-F1
#
_cell.length_a   1.000
_cell.length_b   1.000
_cell.length_c   1.000
_cell.angle_alpha   90.00
_cell.angle_beta   90.00
_cell.angle_gamma   90.00
#
_symmetry.space_group_name_H-M   'P 1'
#
loop_
_entity.id
_entity.type
_entity.pdbx_description
1 polymer ?
#
loop_
_entity_poly.entity_id
_entity_poly.type
_entity_poly.pdbx_seq_one_letter_code
_entity_poly.pdbx_strand_id
1 'polypeptide(L)'
;MLDYSNPSIQGLIEVRGWRELGEFDRLKAIYDFVRDDVAFGYNVDDGIPASRVLEDGYGQCNTKGTLLMALLRACGIPCRIHGFAIDKKLQKGAMSGFVYRRAPQHILHSWVEVHFEGRWYELEGFILDREYLSGLQERFAGCTGPFCGYGVAVRDFRHPTVDFDRNDTYIQSEGIVQDFGVFDSPDELLQDHRQEISGIKAFAYRHLGRHLMNRNIRKIRDS
;
A
#
# COMPACT_ATOMS: atom_id res chain seq x y z
N MET A 1 6.81 13.72 -4.90
CA MET A 1 5.97 12.58 -5.31
C MET A 1 4.48 12.83 -5.13
N LEU A 2 4.03 13.48 -4.06
CA LEU A 2 2.60 13.59 -3.77
C LEU A 2 1.77 14.34 -4.82
N ASP A 3 2.38 15.30 -5.53
CA ASP A 3 1.82 16.04 -6.68
C ASP A 3 0.31 16.35 -6.60
N TYR A 4 -0.18 16.69 -5.40
CA TYR A 4 -1.61 16.71 -5.10
C TYR A 4 -2.37 17.85 -5.80
N SER A 5 -1.66 18.84 -6.34
CA SER A 5 -2.23 19.89 -7.20
C SER A 5 -2.46 19.45 -8.65
N ASN A 6 -2.08 18.22 -9.02
CA ASN A 6 -2.27 17.69 -10.37
C ASN A 6 -3.78 17.66 -10.75
N PRO A 7 -4.16 18.05 -11.98
CA PRO A 7 -5.55 18.05 -12.42
C PRO A 7 -6.28 16.71 -12.26
N SER A 8 -5.60 15.56 -12.43
CA SER A 8 -6.27 14.25 -12.26
C SER A 8 -6.65 13.98 -10.80
N ILE A 9 -5.77 14.35 -9.86
CA ILE A 9 -6.02 14.27 -8.42
C ILE A 9 -7.17 15.20 -8.03
N GLN A 10 -7.10 16.47 -8.46
CA GLN A 10 -8.14 17.46 -8.16
C GLN A 10 -9.50 17.07 -8.77
N GLY A 11 -9.50 16.59 -10.01
CA GLY A 11 -10.72 16.14 -10.69
C GLY A 11 -11.36 14.94 -10.00
N LEU A 12 -10.57 13.97 -9.50
CA LEU A 12 -11.09 12.88 -8.70
C LEU A 12 -11.78 13.38 -7.42
N ILE A 13 -11.13 14.30 -6.69
CA ILE A 13 -11.65 14.87 -5.44
C ILE A 13 -12.98 15.58 -5.69
N GLU A 14 -13.09 16.35 -6.78
CA GLU A 14 -14.31 17.04 -7.18
C GLU A 14 -15.42 16.05 -7.54
N VAL A 15 -15.14 15.06 -8.39
CA VAL A 15 -16.12 14.03 -8.79
C VAL A 15 -16.63 13.21 -7.60
N ARG A 16 -15.76 12.93 -6.63
CA ARG A 16 -16.13 12.17 -5.42
C ARG A 16 -16.81 13.03 -4.35
N GLY A 17 -16.81 14.36 -4.49
CA GLY A 17 -17.41 15.28 -3.53
C GLY A 17 -16.83 15.15 -2.11
N TRP A 18 -15.54 14.83 -2.00
CA TRP A 18 -14.94 14.56 -0.69
C TRP A 18 -14.81 15.81 0.18
N ARG A 19 -14.67 17.00 -0.41
CA ARG A 19 -14.49 18.25 0.36
C ARG A 19 -15.76 18.66 1.10
N GLU A 20 -16.90 18.21 0.60
CA GLU A 20 -18.24 18.48 1.09
C GLU A 20 -18.64 17.55 2.26
N LEU A 21 -17.90 16.47 2.46
CA LEU A 21 -18.12 15.52 3.55
C LEU A 21 -17.61 16.06 4.89
N GLY A 22 -18.22 15.60 5.99
CA GLY A 22 -17.66 15.77 7.33
C GLY A 22 -16.28 15.12 7.42
N GLU A 23 -15.43 15.63 8.32
CA GLU A 23 -14.00 15.25 8.38
C GLU A 23 -13.77 13.73 8.48
N PHE A 24 -14.55 13.04 9.32
CA PHE A 24 -14.49 11.58 9.44
C PHE A 24 -14.90 10.88 8.14
N ASP A 25 -16.06 11.23 7.58
CA ASP A 25 -16.59 10.61 6.37
C ASP A 25 -15.68 10.85 5.17
N ARG A 26 -15.04 12.03 5.11
CA ARG A 26 -14.02 12.39 4.13
C ARG A 26 -12.79 11.50 4.25
N LEU A 27 -12.21 11.40 5.45
CA LEU A 27 -11.06 10.54 5.73
C LEU A 27 -11.38 9.08 5.37
N LYS A 28 -12.51 8.57 5.85
CA LYS A 28 -12.97 7.21 5.59
C LYS A 28 -13.19 6.95 4.10
N ALA A 29 -13.86 7.85 3.38
CA ALA A 29 -14.11 7.69 1.96
C ALA A 29 -12.83 7.70 1.11
N ILE A 30 -11.84 8.54 1.48
CA ILE A 30 -10.52 8.54 0.84
C ILE A 30 -9.78 7.24 1.11
N TYR A 31 -9.77 6.78 2.37
CA TYR A 31 -9.15 5.51 2.77
C TYR A 31 -9.77 4.33 2.01
N ASP A 32 -11.11 4.23 2.01
CA ASP A 32 -11.85 3.16 1.35
C ASP A 32 -11.61 3.16 -0.17
N PHE A 33 -11.54 4.34 -0.81
CA PHE A 33 -11.18 4.46 -2.22
C PHE A 33 -9.78 3.93 -2.52
N VAL A 34 -8.78 4.36 -1.76
CA VAL A 34 -7.40 3.87 -2.00
C VAL A 34 -7.31 2.38 -1.72
N ARG A 35 -8.04 1.85 -0.70
CA ARG A 35 -8.06 0.42 -0.43
C ARG A 35 -8.66 -0.36 -1.61
N ASP A 36 -9.87 -0.01 -2.02
CA ASP A 36 -10.72 -0.88 -2.83
C ASP A 36 -10.79 -0.48 -4.32
N ASP A 37 -10.75 0.81 -4.67
CA ASP A 37 -10.79 1.26 -6.07
C ASP A 37 -9.39 1.31 -6.73
N VAL A 38 -8.32 1.26 -5.94
CA VAL A 38 -6.93 1.19 -6.43
C VAL A 38 -6.38 -0.19 -6.12
N ALA A 39 -6.32 -1.07 -7.12
CA ALA A 39 -5.99 -2.47 -6.90
C ALA A 39 -4.58 -2.66 -6.29
N PHE A 40 -4.39 -3.69 -5.47
CA PHE A 40 -3.05 -4.13 -5.06
C PHE A 40 -2.27 -4.62 -6.28
N GLY A 41 -1.04 -4.13 -6.44
CA GLY A 41 -0.17 -4.43 -7.57
C GLY A 41 1.18 -3.72 -7.50
N TYR A 42 2.13 -4.14 -8.32
CA TYR A 42 3.50 -3.65 -8.31
C TYR A 42 3.74 -2.68 -9.48
N ASN A 43 3.95 -1.40 -9.15
CA ASN A 43 4.29 -0.36 -10.14
C ASN A 43 5.72 -0.50 -10.67
N VAL A 44 6.08 0.36 -11.61
CA VAL A 44 7.41 0.38 -12.25
C VAL A 44 8.54 0.82 -11.31
N ASP A 45 8.22 1.67 -10.34
CA ASP A 45 9.16 2.23 -9.35
C ASP A 45 8.34 2.72 -8.13
N ASP A 46 8.96 2.77 -6.96
CA ASP A 46 8.33 3.36 -5.76
C ASP A 46 8.27 4.89 -5.82
N GLY A 47 9.19 5.50 -6.56
CA GLY A 47 9.32 6.96 -6.68
C GLY A 47 8.38 7.62 -7.70
N ILE A 48 7.30 6.96 -8.13
CA ILE A 48 6.36 7.54 -9.09
C ILE A 48 5.39 8.54 -8.42
N PRO A 49 4.91 9.57 -9.14
CA PRO A 49 3.98 10.54 -8.57
C PRO A 49 2.60 9.94 -8.28
N ALA A 50 1.85 10.52 -7.34
CA ALA A 50 0.51 10.06 -6.97
C ALA A 50 -0.44 10.05 -8.18
N SER A 51 -0.37 11.07 -9.04
CA SER A 51 -1.16 11.11 -10.28
C SER A 51 -0.88 9.92 -11.20
N ARG A 52 0.35 9.40 -11.22
CA ARG A 52 0.70 8.21 -12.00
C ARG A 52 0.16 6.93 -11.36
N VAL A 53 0.17 6.84 -10.03
CA VAL A 53 -0.45 5.71 -9.30
C VAL A 53 -1.94 5.67 -9.59
N LEU A 54 -2.60 6.84 -9.58
CA LEU A 54 -4.02 6.95 -9.94
C LEU A 54 -4.27 6.53 -11.39
N GLU A 55 -3.43 6.96 -12.34
CA GLU A 55 -3.53 6.57 -13.75
C GLU A 55 -3.31 5.06 -13.96
N ASP A 56 -2.34 4.47 -13.25
CA ASP A 56 -2.06 3.03 -13.32
C ASP A 56 -3.25 2.20 -12.78
N GLY A 57 -4.02 2.74 -11.84
CA GLY A 57 -5.17 2.07 -11.22
C GLY A 57 -4.78 0.95 -10.24
N TYR A 58 -3.49 0.84 -9.89
CA TYR A 58 -2.99 -0.12 -8.92
C TYR A 58 -1.72 0.37 -8.24
N GLY A 59 -1.42 -0.20 -7.07
CA GLY A 59 -0.13 -0.02 -6.41
C GLY A 59 0.11 -0.91 -5.20
N GLN A 60 1.25 -0.70 -4.56
CA GLN A 60 1.69 -1.41 -3.37
C GLN A 60 1.82 -0.43 -2.20
N CYS A 61 2.33 -0.86 -1.04
CA CYS A 61 2.45 -0.04 0.17
C CYS A 61 2.96 1.39 -0.10
N ASN A 62 4.14 1.53 -0.69
CA ASN A 62 4.77 2.83 -0.93
C ASN A 62 3.99 3.71 -1.92
N THR A 63 3.51 3.14 -3.04
CA THR A 63 2.83 3.90 -4.09
C THR A 63 1.37 4.22 -3.75
N LYS A 64 0.62 3.25 -3.19
CA LYS A 64 -0.72 3.51 -2.64
C LYS A 64 -0.66 4.46 -1.44
N GLY A 65 0.38 4.38 -0.60
CA GLY A 65 0.62 5.34 0.49
C GLY A 65 0.86 6.75 -0.02
N THR A 66 1.64 6.89 -1.10
CA THR A 66 1.85 8.18 -1.80
C THR A 66 0.54 8.75 -2.32
N LEU A 67 -0.32 7.93 -2.95
CA LEU A 67 -1.64 8.36 -3.40
C LEU A 67 -2.56 8.74 -2.23
N LEU A 68 -2.61 7.93 -1.19
CA LEU A 68 -3.41 8.20 0.01
C LEU A 68 -3.03 9.54 0.64
N MET A 69 -1.74 9.78 0.86
CA MET A 69 -1.26 11.06 1.39
C MET A 69 -1.62 12.24 0.49
N ALA A 70 -1.52 12.09 -0.83
CA ALA A 70 -1.88 13.14 -1.79
C ALA A 70 -3.35 13.54 -1.67
N LEU A 71 -4.25 12.54 -1.64
CA LEU A 71 -5.69 12.75 -1.51
C LEU A 71 -6.07 13.37 -0.16
N LEU A 72 -5.48 12.86 0.93
CA LEU A 72 -5.69 13.39 2.28
C LEU A 72 -5.27 14.86 2.38
N ARG A 73 -4.05 15.19 1.93
CA ARG A 73 -3.54 16.57 1.97
C ARG A 73 -4.33 17.51 1.09
N ALA A 74 -4.74 17.09 -0.11
CA ALA A 74 -5.62 17.89 -0.97
C ALA A 74 -7.02 18.12 -0.39
N CYS A 75 -7.43 17.29 0.58
CA CYS A 75 -8.66 17.40 1.34
C CYS A 75 -8.46 18.02 2.74
N GLY A 76 -7.28 18.57 3.03
CA GLY A 76 -7.00 19.26 4.29
C GLY A 76 -6.85 18.35 5.51
N ILE A 77 -6.62 17.05 5.32
CA ILE A 77 -6.38 16.10 6.42
C ILE A 77 -4.87 15.97 6.63
N PRO A 78 -4.33 16.33 7.81
CA PRO A 78 -2.91 16.17 8.09
C PRO A 78 -2.51 14.71 8.16
N CYS A 79 -1.42 14.36 7.48
CA CYS A 79 -0.88 13.01 7.45
C CYS A 79 0.64 13.01 7.31
N ARG A 80 1.27 11.90 7.71
CA ARG A 80 2.71 11.61 7.58
C ARG A 80 2.91 10.17 7.13
N ILE A 81 4.12 9.80 6.74
CA ILE A 81 4.45 8.42 6.35
C ILE A 81 5.38 7.80 7.38
N HIS A 82 5.18 6.53 7.70
CA HIS A 82 6.05 5.78 8.60
C HIS A 82 6.79 4.72 7.79
N GLY A 83 8.12 4.71 7.84
CA GLY A 83 8.97 3.82 7.07
C GLY A 83 9.44 2.60 7.86
N PHE A 84 9.54 1.45 7.17
CA PHE A 84 9.98 0.18 7.74
C PHE A 84 10.85 -0.62 6.78
N ALA A 85 11.60 -1.56 7.32
CA ALA A 85 12.05 -2.73 6.59
C ALA A 85 11.21 -3.96 6.97
N ILE A 86 10.76 -4.72 5.98
CA ILE A 86 10.05 -6.00 6.17
C ILE A 86 10.85 -7.20 5.62
N ASP A 87 10.69 -8.39 6.21
CA ASP A 87 11.26 -9.63 5.65
C ASP A 87 10.50 -10.01 4.37
N LYS A 88 11.23 -10.27 3.28
CA LYS A 88 10.66 -10.68 1.99
C LYS A 88 9.75 -11.91 2.08
N LYS A 89 9.81 -12.72 3.14
CA LYS A 89 8.86 -13.81 3.42
C LYS A 89 7.41 -13.36 3.25
N LEU A 90 7.08 -12.14 3.63
CA LEU A 90 5.74 -11.56 3.44
C LEU A 90 5.29 -11.55 1.97
N GLN A 91 6.23 -11.40 1.04
CA GLN A 91 5.95 -11.38 -0.40
C GLN A 91 6.03 -12.76 -1.04
N LYS A 92 6.37 -13.82 -0.28
CA LYS A 92 6.37 -15.20 -0.79
C LYS A 92 4.96 -15.58 -1.22
N GLY A 93 4.81 -16.01 -2.46
CA GLY A 93 3.48 -16.29 -3.03
C GLY A 93 3.10 -15.22 -4.03
N ALA A 94 3.13 -13.93 -3.65
CA ALA A 94 2.95 -12.81 -4.60
C ALA A 94 4.13 -12.75 -5.58
N MET A 95 5.36 -12.82 -5.06
CA MET A 95 6.57 -13.15 -5.79
C MET A 95 6.77 -14.68 -5.84
N SER A 96 7.15 -15.21 -7.01
CA SER A 96 7.42 -16.64 -7.18
C SER A 96 8.73 -16.92 -7.92
N GLY A 97 9.25 -18.13 -7.73
CA GLY A 97 10.37 -18.68 -8.49
C GLY A 97 11.65 -17.84 -8.43
N PHE A 98 12.17 -17.48 -9.60
CA PHE A 98 13.42 -16.71 -9.71
C PHE A 98 13.31 -15.29 -9.14
N VAL A 99 12.15 -14.65 -9.28
CA VAL A 99 11.92 -13.29 -8.78
C VAL A 99 12.09 -13.25 -7.26
N TYR A 100 11.44 -14.17 -6.54
CA TYR A 100 11.55 -14.27 -5.09
C TYR A 100 12.98 -14.57 -4.61
N ARG A 101 13.71 -15.47 -5.30
CA ARG A 101 15.08 -15.83 -4.94
C ARG A 101 16.07 -14.67 -5.11
N ARG A 102 15.83 -13.77 -6.06
CA ARG A 102 16.71 -12.63 -6.38
C ARG A 102 16.32 -11.33 -5.65
N ALA A 103 15.14 -11.28 -5.05
CA ALA A 103 14.69 -10.15 -4.24
C ALA A 103 15.56 -9.99 -2.98
N PRO A 104 15.81 -8.73 -2.55
CA PRO A 104 16.56 -8.44 -1.32
C PRO A 104 15.84 -9.06 -0.10
N GLN A 105 16.60 -9.41 0.92
CA GLN A 105 16.05 -10.05 2.12
C GLN A 105 15.10 -9.12 2.88
N HIS A 106 15.47 -7.84 2.96
CA HIS A 106 14.65 -6.78 3.53
C HIS A 106 14.14 -5.89 2.42
N ILE A 107 12.86 -5.50 2.50
CA ILE A 107 12.17 -4.68 1.50
C ILE A 107 11.68 -3.41 2.20
N LEU A 108 11.82 -2.26 1.53
CA LEU A 108 11.28 -1.00 2.04
C LEU A 108 9.75 -1.08 2.04
N HIS A 109 9.18 -0.74 3.17
CA HIS A 109 7.75 -0.75 3.42
C HIS A 109 7.34 0.55 4.09
N SER A 110 6.06 0.89 3.99
CA SER A 110 5.50 2.04 4.66
C SER A 110 4.00 1.90 4.89
N TRP A 111 3.51 2.67 5.86
CA TRP A 111 2.10 3.00 6.00
C TRP A 111 1.92 4.50 6.20
N VAL A 112 0.67 4.96 6.12
CA VAL A 112 0.32 6.36 6.32
C VAL A 112 -0.23 6.53 7.72
N GLU A 113 0.15 7.60 8.40
CA GLU A 113 -0.47 8.01 9.65
C GLU A 113 -1.27 9.29 9.44
N VAL A 114 -2.46 9.35 10.02
CA VAL A 114 -3.35 10.52 9.91
C VAL A 114 -3.62 11.12 11.28
N HIS A 115 -3.58 12.45 11.37
CA HIS A 115 -3.93 13.15 12.59
C HIS A 115 -5.41 13.52 12.56
N PHE A 116 -6.21 12.85 13.39
CA PHE A 116 -7.65 13.01 13.45
C PHE A 116 -8.11 12.94 14.91
N GLU A 117 -9.06 13.79 15.33
CA GLU A 117 -9.58 13.83 16.71
C GLU A 117 -8.48 13.94 17.80
N GLY A 118 -7.38 14.65 17.51
CA GLY A 118 -6.30 14.90 18.47
C GLY A 118 -5.35 13.73 18.70
N ARG A 119 -5.40 12.69 17.86
CA ARG A 119 -4.43 11.57 17.87
C ARG A 119 -3.98 11.18 16.46
N TRP A 120 -2.87 10.46 16.40
CA TRP A 120 -2.41 9.81 15.18
C TRP A 120 -3.01 8.41 15.09
N TYR A 121 -3.54 8.07 13.91
CA TYR A 121 -4.01 6.74 13.55
C TYR A 121 -3.09 6.13 12.50
N GLU A 122 -2.74 4.86 12.68
CA GLU A 122 -1.91 4.10 11.75
C GLU A 122 -2.79 3.42 10.69
N LEU A 123 -2.58 3.77 9.42
CA LEU A 123 -3.36 3.26 8.30
C LEU A 123 -2.47 2.39 7.42
N GLU A 124 -2.40 1.08 7.67
CA GLU A 124 -1.71 0.11 6.79
C GLU A 124 -2.71 -0.76 6.01
N GLY A 125 -3.95 -0.90 6.49
CA GLY A 125 -4.96 -1.76 5.87
C GLY A 125 -5.34 -1.40 4.43
N PHE A 126 -5.00 -0.19 3.96
CA PHE A 126 -5.28 0.27 2.59
C PHE A 126 -4.53 -0.53 1.51
N ILE A 127 -3.49 -1.29 1.87
CA ILE A 127 -2.58 -1.88 0.88
C ILE A 127 -3.30 -2.92 0.01
N LEU A 128 -4.09 -3.80 0.63
CA LEU A 128 -4.79 -4.87 -0.07
C LEU A 128 -6.25 -4.48 -0.30
N ASP A 129 -6.68 -4.53 -1.57
CA ASP A 129 -8.10 -4.42 -1.91
C ASP A 129 -8.87 -5.64 -1.39
N ARG A 130 -10.14 -5.42 -1.04
CA ARG A 130 -11.01 -6.47 -0.49
C ARG A 130 -11.15 -7.69 -1.39
N GLU A 131 -11.20 -7.51 -2.70
CA GLU A 131 -11.33 -8.61 -3.65
C GLU A 131 -10.10 -9.53 -3.56
N TYR A 132 -8.90 -8.95 -3.55
CA TYR A 132 -7.66 -9.71 -3.38
C TYR A 132 -7.58 -10.43 -2.02
N LEU A 133 -7.93 -9.74 -0.92
CA LEU A 133 -7.91 -10.33 0.41
C LEU A 133 -8.92 -11.47 0.54
N SER A 134 -10.13 -11.30 0.01
CA SER A 134 -11.17 -12.35 -0.03
C SER A 134 -10.70 -13.55 -0.83
N GLY A 135 -10.14 -13.34 -2.03
CA GLY A 135 -9.59 -14.43 -2.85
C GLY A 135 -8.46 -15.20 -2.15
N LEU A 136 -7.61 -14.52 -1.37
CA LEU A 136 -6.63 -15.20 -0.51
C LEU A 136 -7.31 -16.02 0.60
N GLN A 137 -8.31 -15.45 1.27
CA GLN A 137 -9.04 -16.10 2.35
C GLN A 137 -9.82 -17.33 1.88
N GLU A 138 -10.32 -17.32 0.64
CA GLU A 138 -10.96 -18.47 0.02
C GLU A 138 -9.94 -19.54 -0.36
N ARG A 139 -8.86 -19.14 -1.02
CA ARG A 139 -7.76 -20.04 -1.40
C ARG A 139 -7.14 -20.76 -0.20
N PHE A 140 -7.08 -20.08 0.95
CA PHE A 140 -6.55 -20.61 2.20
C PHE A 140 -7.64 -20.73 3.28
N ALA A 141 -8.84 -21.20 2.91
CA ALA A 141 -9.99 -21.32 3.81
C ALA A 141 -9.72 -22.12 5.11
N GLY A 142 -8.77 -23.06 5.08
CA GLY A 142 -8.36 -23.83 6.27
C GLY A 142 -7.45 -23.08 7.26
N CYS A 143 -6.99 -21.87 6.94
CA CYS A 143 -6.13 -21.07 7.82
C CYS A 143 -6.98 -20.16 8.73
N THR A 144 -6.97 -20.41 10.04
CA THR A 144 -7.74 -19.68 11.06
C THR A 144 -6.88 -18.88 12.03
N GLY A 145 -5.56 -18.88 11.85
CA GLY A 145 -4.60 -18.24 12.74
C GLY A 145 -3.65 -17.32 11.98
N PRO A 146 -2.36 -17.27 12.38
CA PRO A 146 -1.39 -16.43 11.73
C PRO A 146 -1.18 -16.82 10.27
N PHE A 147 -0.99 -15.81 9.42
CA PHE A 147 -0.69 -16.00 8.01
C PHE A 147 0.43 -15.06 7.58
N CYS A 148 1.40 -15.57 6.83
CA CYS A 148 2.50 -14.80 6.29
C CYS A 148 2.82 -15.25 4.85
N GLY A 149 2.63 -14.33 3.91
CA GLY A 149 2.80 -14.56 2.47
C GLY A 149 1.81 -13.75 1.66
N TYR A 150 1.99 -13.72 0.35
CA TYR A 150 1.07 -13.06 -0.59
C TYR A 150 0.79 -11.59 -0.29
N GLY A 151 1.71 -10.86 0.36
CA GLY A 151 1.45 -9.48 0.76
C GLY A 151 0.66 -9.36 2.08
N VAL A 152 0.56 -10.42 2.87
CA VAL A 152 -0.11 -10.43 4.18
C VAL A 152 0.87 -10.92 5.25
N ALA A 153 0.86 -10.26 6.41
CA ALA A 153 1.46 -10.78 7.64
C ALA A 153 0.60 -10.33 8.83
N VAL A 154 -0.23 -11.25 9.33
CA VAL A 154 -1.20 -10.99 10.41
C VAL A 154 -1.31 -12.18 11.37
N ARG A 155 -1.79 -11.92 12.59
CA ARG A 155 -2.03 -12.96 13.62
C ARG A 155 -3.39 -13.66 13.48
N ASP A 156 -4.39 -12.96 12.98
CA ASP A 156 -5.70 -13.51 12.62
C ASP A 156 -5.97 -13.22 11.14
N PHE A 157 -5.80 -14.24 10.30
CA PHE A 157 -6.00 -14.13 8.86
C PHE A 157 -7.48 -14.02 8.45
N ARG A 158 -8.40 -14.48 9.30
CA ARG A 158 -9.84 -14.45 9.00
C ARG A 158 -10.45 -13.09 9.29
N HIS A 159 -9.91 -12.38 10.28
CA HIS A 159 -10.43 -11.09 10.71
C HIS A 159 -9.30 -10.04 10.86
N PRO A 160 -8.52 -9.75 9.81
CA PRO A 160 -7.53 -8.70 9.89
C PRO A 160 -8.23 -7.33 10.00
N THR A 161 -7.68 -6.43 10.83
CA THR A 161 -8.22 -5.09 11.03
C THR A 161 -7.84 -4.20 9.84
N VAL A 162 -8.58 -4.30 8.74
CA VAL A 162 -8.35 -3.51 7.50
C VAL A 162 -9.42 -2.44 7.27
N ASP A 163 -10.43 -2.39 8.12
CA ASP A 163 -11.49 -1.42 8.08
C ASP A 163 -11.17 -0.25 8.98
N PHE A 164 -11.18 0.96 8.41
CA PHE A 164 -11.02 2.19 9.18
C PHE A 164 -12.38 2.67 9.69
N ASP A 165 -12.54 2.64 11.01
CA ASP A 165 -13.62 3.24 11.79
C ASP A 165 -13.07 3.75 13.14
N ARG A 166 -12.20 4.76 13.08
CA ARG A 166 -11.52 5.34 14.26
C ARG A 166 -10.67 4.30 15.02
N ASN A 167 -9.99 3.44 14.27
CA ASN A 167 -9.04 2.46 14.76
C ASN A 167 -7.80 2.44 13.86
N ASP A 168 -6.70 1.92 14.39
CA ASP A 168 -5.54 1.58 13.59
C ASP A 168 -5.86 0.38 12.70
N THR A 169 -5.24 0.31 11.52
CA THR A 169 -5.44 -0.77 10.56
C THR A 169 -4.12 -1.40 10.15
N TYR A 170 -4.10 -2.73 10.05
CA TYR A 170 -2.89 -3.51 9.78
C TYR A 170 -3.16 -4.69 8.86
N ILE A 171 -2.20 -4.98 8.01
CA ILE A 171 -2.23 -6.13 7.09
C ILE A 171 -0.84 -6.72 6.81
N GLN A 172 0.24 -5.99 7.10
CA GLN A 172 1.64 -6.39 6.87
C GLN A 172 2.55 -6.17 8.09
N SER A 173 2.04 -5.61 9.19
CA SER A 173 2.82 -5.22 10.38
C SER A 173 3.62 -6.35 11.03
N GLU A 174 3.13 -7.60 11.03
CA GLU A 174 3.89 -8.74 11.58
C GLU A 174 5.14 -9.11 10.75
N GLY A 175 5.31 -8.49 9.57
CA GLY A 175 6.50 -8.65 8.73
C GLY A 175 7.64 -7.68 9.03
N ILE A 176 7.43 -6.68 9.90
CA ILE A 176 8.41 -5.64 10.21
C ILE A 176 9.61 -6.22 10.95
N VAL A 177 10.80 -5.89 10.47
CA VAL A 177 12.08 -6.25 11.09
C VAL A 177 12.87 -5.03 11.57
N GLN A 178 12.57 -3.85 11.04
CA GLN A 178 13.18 -2.59 11.46
C GLN A 178 12.22 -1.43 11.22
N ASP A 179 12.17 -0.52 12.19
CA ASP A 179 11.43 0.73 12.16
C ASP A 179 12.41 1.86 11.80
N PHE A 180 12.04 2.69 10.81
CA PHE A 180 12.81 3.86 10.37
C PHE A 180 12.26 5.18 10.91
N GLY A 181 11.09 5.17 11.53
CA GLY A 181 10.39 6.34 12.03
C GLY A 181 9.51 7.03 11.00
N VAL A 182 9.10 8.25 11.34
CA VAL A 182 8.12 9.04 10.61
C VAL A 182 8.77 10.14 9.78
N PHE A 183 8.22 10.39 8.60
CA PHE A 183 8.69 11.37 7.62
C PHE A 183 7.53 12.25 7.15
N ASP A 184 7.84 13.48 6.76
CA ASP A 184 6.82 14.43 6.28
C ASP A 184 6.45 14.16 4.82
N SER A 185 7.21 13.37 4.07
CA SER A 185 6.87 13.03 2.70
C SER A 185 7.44 11.68 2.24
N PRO A 186 6.83 11.03 1.23
CA PRO A 186 7.43 9.86 0.58
C PRO A 186 8.80 10.18 -0.04
N ASP A 187 8.99 11.41 -0.53
CA ASP A 187 10.25 11.88 -1.09
C ASP A 187 11.38 11.82 -0.05
N GLU A 188 11.14 12.28 1.18
CA GLU A 188 12.10 12.18 2.31
C GLU A 188 12.39 10.73 2.69
N LEU A 189 11.36 9.90 2.84
CA LEU A 189 11.53 8.47 3.15
C LEU A 189 12.41 7.78 2.09
N LEU A 190 12.15 8.04 0.81
CA LEU A 190 12.95 7.46 -0.27
C LEU A 190 14.35 8.06 -0.36
N GLN A 191 14.54 9.34 -0.01
CA GLN A 191 15.86 9.93 0.01
C GLN A 191 16.79 9.20 0.99
N ASP A 192 16.27 8.84 2.16
CA ASP A 192 17.08 8.24 3.23
C ASP A 192 17.14 6.70 3.15
N HIS A 193 16.08 6.05 2.65
CA HIS A 193 15.92 4.60 2.75
C HIS A 193 15.66 3.87 1.42
N ARG A 194 15.81 4.52 0.27
CA ARG A 194 15.61 3.87 -1.04
C ARG A 194 16.51 2.65 -1.18
N GLN A 195 15.89 1.55 -1.61
CA GLN A 195 16.62 0.31 -1.87
C GLN A 195 17.50 0.45 -3.11
N GLU A 196 18.81 0.27 -2.95
CA GLU A 196 19.72 0.18 -4.08
C GLU A 196 19.54 -1.15 -4.82
N ILE A 197 19.03 -1.06 -6.04
CA ILE A 197 18.90 -2.19 -6.96
C ILE A 197 19.81 -1.92 -8.14
N SER A 198 20.69 -2.87 -8.47
CA SER A 198 21.57 -2.72 -9.64
C SER A 198 20.75 -2.52 -10.93
N GLY A 199 21.26 -1.72 -11.88
CA GLY A 199 20.51 -1.34 -13.09
C GLY A 199 19.93 -2.52 -13.88
N ILE A 200 20.64 -3.65 -13.95
CA ILE A 200 20.16 -4.88 -14.59
C ILE A 200 18.96 -5.48 -13.84
N LYS A 201 19.01 -5.52 -12.50
CA LYS A 201 17.90 -6.03 -11.67
C LYS A 201 16.70 -5.08 -11.76
N ALA A 202 16.92 -3.77 -11.75
CA ALA A 202 15.88 -2.77 -11.93
C ALA A 202 15.21 -2.92 -13.31
N PHE A 203 15.99 -3.09 -14.38
CA PHE A 203 15.47 -3.36 -15.72
C PHE A 203 14.64 -4.64 -15.77
N ALA A 204 15.14 -5.76 -15.24
CA ALA A 204 14.42 -7.02 -15.22
C ALA A 204 13.12 -6.95 -14.41
N TYR A 205 13.11 -6.24 -13.28
CA TYR A 205 11.90 -5.98 -12.50
C TYR A 205 10.87 -5.20 -13.32
N ARG A 206 11.29 -4.06 -13.91
CA ARG A 206 10.43 -3.15 -14.67
C ARG A 206 9.80 -3.80 -15.89
N HIS A 207 10.53 -4.64 -16.61
CA HIS A 207 10.06 -5.19 -17.89
C HIS A 207 9.50 -6.61 -17.80
N LEU A 208 9.76 -7.35 -16.70
CA LEU A 208 9.30 -8.73 -16.57
C LEU A 208 8.76 -9.05 -15.17
N GLY A 209 9.57 -8.79 -14.13
CA GLY A 209 9.27 -9.21 -12.75
C GLY A 209 7.90 -8.74 -12.26
N ARG A 210 7.63 -7.43 -12.35
CA ARG A 210 6.36 -6.85 -11.88
C ARG A 210 5.15 -7.38 -12.66
N HIS A 211 5.29 -7.64 -13.95
CA HIS A 211 4.18 -8.14 -14.77
C HIS A 211 3.80 -9.58 -14.39
N LEU A 212 4.80 -10.42 -14.07
CA LEU A 212 4.56 -11.77 -13.56
C LEU A 212 3.88 -11.74 -12.19
N MET A 213 4.33 -10.84 -11.30
CA MET A 213 3.74 -10.63 -9.97
C MET A 213 2.29 -10.15 -10.07
N ASN A 214 2.03 -9.12 -10.89
CA ASN A 214 0.68 -8.56 -11.09
C ASN A 214 -0.25 -9.58 -11.74
N ARG A 215 0.24 -10.43 -12.65
CA ARG A 215 -0.56 -11.53 -13.20
C ARG A 215 -0.97 -12.53 -12.13
N ASN A 216 -0.08 -12.84 -11.19
CA ASN A 216 -0.37 -13.75 -10.10
C ASN A 216 -1.33 -13.14 -9.06
N ILE A 217 -1.20 -11.85 -8.77
CA ILE A 217 -2.16 -11.11 -7.94
C ILE A 217 -3.55 -11.13 -8.57
N ARG A 218 -3.67 -10.78 -9.86
CA ARG A 218 -4.95 -10.82 -10.57
C ARG A 218 -5.61 -12.19 -10.52
N LYS A 219 -4.84 -13.27 -10.74
CA LYS A 219 -5.38 -14.63 -10.63
C LYS A 219 -6.02 -14.93 -9.27
N ILE A 220 -5.46 -14.40 -8.19
CA ILE A 220 -6.00 -14.60 -6.83
C ILE A 220 -7.25 -13.74 -6.63
N ARG A 221 -7.25 -12.51 -7.16
CA ARG A 221 -8.42 -11.61 -7.10
C ARG A 221 -9.61 -12.18 -7.88
N ASP A 222 -9.35 -12.79 -9.03
CA ASP A 222 -10.37 -13.36 -9.92
C ASP A 222 -10.72 -14.83 -9.58
N SER A 223 -10.27 -15.35 -8.42
CA SER A 223 -10.49 -16.76 -7.99
C SER A 223 -11.86 -16.97 -7.37
#